data_AF-A0A950XYH2-F1
#
_entry.id   AF-A0A950XYH2-F1
#
_cell.length_a   1.000
_cell.length_b   1.000
_cell.length_c   1.000
_cell.angle_alpha   90.00
_cell.angle_beta   90.00
_cell.angle_gamma   90.00
#
_symmetry.space_group_name_H-M   'P 1'
#
loop_
_entity.id
_entity.type
_entity.pdbx_description
1 polymer ?
#
loop_
_entity_poly.entity_id
_entity_poly.type
_entity_poly.pdbx_seq_one_letter_code
_entity_poly.pdbx_strand_id
1 'polypeptide(L)'
;MARRSTQITLQNNTDLDLTMVSWHLCHGSWTNDVSPPSTIPNQSTASWESESSGIATGTEGWVKYQITNPTSCVPELVYIYWDNPFVWANDTQAVNYSVTTTDVNPPCDGGQWDTPGGFPHGGTNPPECTHVLFGISCSGGSPQGITWWDVAVNWPALLGLTVLGQADINLQFTIGLGLKGSVRQMFGTEDILAIARTKGQPSLRALMHL
;
A
#
# COMPACT_ATOMS: atom_id res chain seq x y z
N MET A 1 -23.87 -3.45 -5.59
CA MET A 1 -22.68 -4.24 -5.26
C MET A 1 -21.50 -3.52 -5.85
N ALA A 2 -20.45 -3.30 -5.07
CA ALA A 2 -19.23 -2.69 -5.58
C ALA A 2 -18.61 -3.58 -6.67
N ARG A 3 -18.05 -2.97 -7.71
CA ARG A 3 -17.37 -3.69 -8.81
C ARG A 3 -15.85 -3.60 -8.71
N ARG A 4 -15.35 -2.79 -7.78
CA ARG A 4 -13.93 -2.63 -7.43
C ARG A 4 -13.81 -2.66 -5.91
N SER A 5 -12.91 -3.48 -5.39
CA SER A 5 -12.47 -3.39 -3.99
C SER A 5 -10.97 -3.52 -3.88
N THR A 6 -10.41 -2.92 -2.83
CA THR A 6 -8.99 -2.99 -2.51
C THR A 6 -8.82 -3.25 -1.03
N GLN A 7 -8.29 -4.43 -0.71
CA GLN A 7 -7.91 -4.82 0.63
C GLN A 7 -6.40 -4.69 0.81
N ILE A 8 -5.99 -3.96 1.83
CA ILE A 8 -4.59 -3.87 2.25
C ILE A 8 -4.45 -4.63 3.56
N THR A 9 -3.43 -5.46 3.64
CA THR A 9 -2.98 -6.12 4.87
C THR A 9 -1.56 -5.66 5.16
N LEU A 10 -1.36 -4.99 6.29
CA LEU A 10 -0.05 -4.55 6.76
C LEU A 10 0.43 -5.45 7.91
N GLN A 11 1.57 -6.11 7.71
CA GLN A 11 2.26 -6.87 8.74
C GLN A 11 3.36 -6.00 9.37
N ASN A 12 3.14 -5.57 10.61
CA ASN A 12 4.13 -4.86 11.38
C ASN A 12 5.11 -5.87 12.02
N ASN A 13 6.20 -6.20 11.32
CA ASN A 13 7.24 -7.09 11.84
C ASN A 13 8.32 -6.36 12.66
N THR A 14 8.08 -5.09 12.99
CA THR A 14 8.96 -4.29 13.85
C THR A 14 8.65 -4.54 15.31
N ASP A 15 9.55 -4.10 16.19
CA ASP A 15 9.35 -4.14 17.64
C ASP A 15 8.64 -2.87 18.17
N LEU A 16 8.15 -2.03 17.26
CA LEU A 16 7.53 -0.73 17.54
C LEU A 16 6.07 -0.71 17.08
N ASP A 17 5.22 -0.02 17.83
CA ASP A 17 3.83 0.19 17.44
C ASP A 17 3.74 1.24 16.33
N LEU A 18 2.80 1.05 15.42
CA LEU A 18 2.40 2.08 14.45
C LEU A 18 1.25 2.88 15.02
N THR A 19 1.39 4.20 15.03
CA THR A 19 0.29 5.11 15.38
C THR A 19 -0.18 5.84 14.14
N MET A 20 -1.48 5.84 13.89
CA MET A 20 -2.05 6.50 12.72
C MET A 20 -1.87 8.02 12.84
N VAL A 21 -1.36 8.62 11.76
CA VAL A 21 -1.27 10.08 11.61
C VAL A 21 -2.55 10.57 10.94
N SER A 22 -2.91 9.97 9.80
CA SER A 22 -4.10 10.34 9.01
C SER A 22 -4.40 9.28 7.95
N TRP A 23 -5.60 9.33 7.40
CA TRP A 23 -6.01 8.60 6.20
C TRP A 23 -7.01 9.45 5.42
N HIS A 24 -7.16 9.15 4.13
CA HIS A 24 -8.23 9.72 3.32
C HIS A 24 -8.67 8.73 2.24
N LEU A 25 -9.97 8.76 1.91
CA LEU A 25 -10.52 8.13 0.72
C LEU A 25 -10.86 9.22 -0.29
N CYS A 26 -10.14 9.25 -1.38
CA CYS A 26 -10.38 10.16 -2.50
C CYS A 26 -11.59 9.70 -3.32
N HIS A 27 -11.75 8.37 -3.43
CA HIS A 27 -12.89 7.73 -4.08
C HIS A 27 -13.31 6.43 -3.36
N GLY A 28 -14.60 6.15 -3.39
CA GLY A 28 -15.18 4.95 -2.81
C GLY A 28 -15.68 5.13 -1.37
N SER A 29 -15.83 4.02 -0.67
CA SER A 29 -16.21 3.95 0.74
C SER A 29 -15.49 2.79 1.41
N TRP A 30 -15.36 2.83 2.74
CA TRP A 30 -14.87 1.68 3.50
C TRP A 30 -15.85 0.50 3.38
N THR A 31 -15.33 -0.66 3.01
CA THR A 31 -16.11 -1.90 2.93
C THR A 31 -16.48 -2.35 4.33
N ASN A 32 -17.77 -2.49 4.63
CA ASN A 32 -18.28 -2.89 5.95
C ASN A 32 -17.70 -2.06 7.12
N ASP A 33 -17.43 -0.77 6.91
CA ASP A 33 -16.81 0.12 7.89
C ASP A 33 -15.41 -0.33 8.38
N VAL A 34 -14.70 -1.16 7.60
CA VAL A 34 -13.35 -1.64 7.92
C VAL A 34 -12.30 -0.62 7.46
N SER A 35 -12.22 0.50 8.17
CA SER A 35 -11.17 1.51 7.97
C SER A 35 -9.84 1.11 8.61
N PRO A 36 -8.71 1.75 8.24
CA PRO A 36 -7.43 1.54 8.89
C PRO A 36 -7.52 1.80 10.41
N PRO A 37 -6.97 0.93 11.27
CA PRO A 37 -7.01 1.12 12.72
C PRO A 37 -6.11 2.26 13.17
N SER A 38 -6.45 2.92 14.29
CA SER A 38 -5.62 4.01 14.85
C SER A 38 -4.24 3.56 15.35
N THR A 39 -4.09 2.27 15.65
CA THR A 39 -2.85 1.68 16.14
C THR A 39 -2.69 0.27 15.58
N ILE A 40 -1.48 -0.06 15.14
CA ILE A 40 -1.08 -1.43 14.77
C ILE A 40 0.05 -1.83 15.71
N PRO A 41 -0.20 -2.71 16.70
CA PRO A 41 0.83 -3.13 17.64
C PRO A 41 2.06 -3.72 16.95
N ASN A 42 3.19 -3.73 17.66
CA ASN A 42 4.37 -4.47 17.23
C ASN A 42 4.06 -5.95 16.99
N GLN A 43 4.81 -6.57 16.08
CA GLN A 43 4.67 -7.99 15.71
C GLN A 43 3.22 -8.42 15.39
N SER A 44 2.40 -7.50 14.86
CA SER A 44 0.98 -7.73 14.60
C SER A 44 0.60 -7.44 13.15
N THR A 45 -0.62 -7.83 12.76
CA THR A 45 -1.16 -7.62 11.41
C THR A 45 -2.49 -6.88 11.50
N ALA A 46 -2.69 -5.91 10.63
CA ALA A 46 -3.95 -5.21 10.45
C ALA A 46 -4.36 -5.24 8.99
N SER A 47 -5.68 -5.19 8.75
CA SER A 47 -6.24 -5.07 7.41
C SER A 47 -7.34 -4.02 7.36
N TRP A 48 -7.49 -3.41 6.18
CA TRP A 48 -8.57 -2.50 5.86
C TRP A 48 -8.96 -2.68 4.40
N GLU A 49 -10.20 -2.32 4.08
CA GLU A 49 -10.73 -2.53 2.74
C GLU A 49 -11.65 -1.40 2.31
N SER A 50 -11.44 -0.92 1.10
CA SER A 50 -12.29 0.09 0.47
C SER A 50 -12.88 -0.44 -0.83
N GLU A 51 -14.05 0.08 -1.20
CA GLU A 51 -14.80 -0.36 -2.37
C GLU A 51 -15.41 0.81 -3.15
N SER A 52 -15.69 0.59 -4.44
CA SER A 52 -16.37 1.57 -5.29
C SER A 52 -17.80 1.83 -4.81
N SER A 53 -18.17 3.10 -4.64
CA SER A 53 -19.51 3.52 -4.17
C SER A 53 -20.39 4.17 -5.25
N GLY A 54 -19.99 4.13 -6.53
CA GLY A 54 -20.69 4.79 -7.64
C GLY A 54 -20.73 4.00 -8.95
N ILE A 55 -21.46 4.55 -9.94
CA ILE A 55 -21.50 4.03 -11.31
C ILE A 55 -20.23 4.51 -12.03
N ALA A 56 -19.51 3.57 -12.64
CA ALA A 56 -18.27 3.87 -13.35
C ALA A 56 -17.17 4.51 -12.49
N THR A 57 -17.14 4.22 -11.18
CA THR A 57 -16.10 4.70 -10.25
C THR A 57 -15.17 3.58 -9.81
N GLY A 58 -13.98 3.96 -9.36
CA GLY A 58 -13.03 3.09 -8.65
C GLY A 58 -13.07 3.29 -7.13
N THR A 59 -12.03 2.80 -6.46
CA THR A 59 -11.69 3.19 -5.09
C THR A 59 -10.23 3.63 -5.03
N GLU A 60 -9.99 4.73 -4.33
CA GLU A 60 -8.67 5.35 -4.22
C GLU A 60 -8.53 5.94 -2.81
N GLY A 61 -7.38 5.75 -2.20
CA GLY A 61 -7.11 6.31 -0.89
C GLY A 61 -5.68 6.15 -0.43
N TRP A 62 -5.40 6.67 0.75
CA TRP A 62 -4.10 6.57 1.39
C TRP A 62 -4.23 6.52 2.91
N VAL A 63 -3.17 6.00 3.55
CA VAL A 63 -2.99 6.04 5.00
C VAL A 63 -1.54 6.37 5.35
N LYS A 64 -1.38 7.11 6.44
CA LYS A 64 -0.11 7.52 7.04
C LYS A 64 -0.06 7.01 8.48
N TYR A 65 0.95 6.22 8.79
CA TYR A 65 1.30 5.84 10.16
C TYR A 65 2.66 6.42 10.53
N GLN A 66 2.92 6.62 11.81
CA GLN A 66 4.23 6.96 12.34
C GLN A 66 4.82 5.82 13.15
N ILE A 67 6.13 5.64 13.02
CA ILE A 67 6.99 4.83 13.89
C ILE A 67 7.74 5.81 14.77
N THR A 68 7.56 5.70 16.09
CA THR A 68 8.38 6.45 17.06
C THR A 68 9.34 5.49 17.73
N ASN A 69 10.64 5.70 17.52
CA ASN A 69 11.68 4.90 18.15
C ASN A 69 12.03 5.52 19.51
N PRO A 70 12.15 4.73 20.60
CA PRO A 70 12.55 5.25 21.92
C PRO A 70 14.02 5.68 22.01
N THR A 71 14.85 5.44 20.99
CA THR A 71 16.25 5.87 20.92
C THR A 71 16.41 7.21 20.19
N SER A 72 17.66 7.67 19.98
CA SER A 72 17.99 8.96 19.33
C SER A 72 17.60 9.09 17.84
N CYS A 73 16.81 8.17 17.29
CA CYS A 73 16.33 8.23 15.91
C CYS A 73 15.25 9.31 15.76
N VAL A 74 15.12 9.88 14.56
CA VAL A 74 13.93 10.68 14.24
C VAL A 74 12.76 9.75 13.89
N PRO A 75 11.51 10.14 14.18
CA PRO A 75 10.34 9.38 13.77
C PRO A 75 10.29 9.14 12.25
N GLU A 76 9.68 8.03 11.84
CA GLU A 76 9.47 7.68 10.43
C GLU A 76 7.98 7.61 10.09
N LEU A 77 7.63 8.08 8.90
CA LEU A 77 6.32 8.00 8.29
C LEU A 77 6.25 6.76 7.40
N VAL A 78 5.28 5.90 7.68
CA VAL A 78 4.87 4.76 6.86
C VAL A 78 3.68 5.23 6.03
N TYR A 79 3.89 5.34 4.72
CA TYR A 79 2.88 5.80 3.77
C TYR A 79 2.46 4.66 2.85
N ILE A 80 1.15 4.47 2.71
CA ILE A 80 0.54 3.50 1.79
C ILE A 80 -0.58 4.21 1.03
N TYR A 81 -0.54 4.16 -0.29
CA TYR A 81 -1.53 4.67 -1.22
C TYR A 81 -2.00 3.56 -2.16
N TRP A 82 -3.28 3.57 -2.51
CA TRP A 82 -3.85 2.63 -3.46
C TRP A 82 -4.80 3.34 -4.42
N ASP A 83 -4.86 2.82 -5.64
CA ASP A 83 -5.78 3.23 -6.69
C ASP A 83 -6.26 1.99 -7.46
N ASN A 84 -7.56 1.73 -7.38
CA ASN A 84 -8.25 0.71 -8.15
C ASN A 84 -9.33 1.39 -9.00
N PRO A 85 -8.94 1.98 -10.14
CA PRO A 85 -9.83 2.80 -10.94
C PRO A 85 -10.86 1.95 -11.70
N PHE A 86 -11.87 2.63 -12.22
CA PHE A 86 -12.83 2.01 -13.13
C PHE A 86 -12.16 1.52 -14.42
N VAL A 87 -11.24 2.34 -14.95
CA VAL A 87 -10.43 2.11 -16.17
C VAL A 87 -8.96 2.32 -15.80
N TRP A 88 -8.11 1.36 -16.17
CA TRP A 88 -6.68 1.43 -15.90
C TRP A 88 -5.97 2.23 -16.99
N ALA A 89 -5.15 3.21 -16.61
CA ALA A 89 -4.18 3.81 -17.51
C ALA A 89 -2.88 2.99 -17.50
N ASN A 90 -2.05 3.12 -18.53
CA ASN A 90 -0.78 2.38 -18.64
C ASN A 90 0.17 2.63 -17.46
N ASP A 91 0.03 3.78 -16.80
CA ASP A 91 0.89 4.19 -15.68
C ASP A 91 0.19 4.11 -14.32
N THR A 92 -1.03 3.58 -14.25
CA THR A 92 -1.73 3.38 -12.97
C THR A 92 -1.03 2.29 -12.16
N GLN A 93 -0.42 2.69 -11.04
CA GLN A 93 0.09 1.75 -10.03
C GLN A 93 -1.00 1.46 -9.01
N ALA A 94 -1.38 0.19 -8.88
CA ALA A 94 -2.46 -0.22 -7.99
C ALA A 94 -2.21 0.12 -6.52
N VAL A 95 -0.94 0.02 -6.09
CA VAL A 95 -0.47 0.37 -4.75
C VAL A 95 0.91 1.01 -4.86
N ASN A 96 1.12 2.07 -4.10
CA ASN A 96 2.42 2.70 -3.87
C ASN A 96 2.64 2.82 -2.36
N TYR A 97 3.85 2.56 -1.89
CA TYR A 97 4.17 2.67 -0.48
C TYR A 97 5.61 3.10 -0.27
N SER A 98 5.87 3.77 0.85
CA SER A 98 7.21 4.22 1.22
C SER A 98 7.35 4.40 2.73
N VAL A 99 8.58 4.30 3.21
CA VAL A 99 8.97 4.80 4.54
C VAL A 99 9.87 6.00 4.33
N THR A 100 9.58 7.10 5.03
CA THR A 100 10.32 8.36 4.91
C THR A 100 10.35 9.10 6.23
N THR A 101 11.32 10.00 6.41
CA THR A 101 11.42 10.87 7.59
C THR A 101 10.71 12.20 7.41
N THR A 102 10.17 12.49 6.22
CA THR A 102 9.43 13.71 5.90
C THR A 102 8.02 13.38 5.41
N ASP A 103 7.11 14.34 5.48
CA ASP A 103 5.77 14.15 4.94
C ASP A 103 5.76 13.83 3.43
N VAL A 104 4.74 13.10 2.99
CA VAL A 104 4.47 12.77 1.58
C VAL A 104 3.18 13.44 1.16
N ASN A 105 3.21 14.16 0.04
CA ASN A 105 1.99 14.73 -0.56
C ASN A 105 1.23 13.65 -1.35
N PRO A 106 0.01 13.25 -0.94
CA PRO A 106 -0.74 12.23 -1.65
C PRO A 106 -1.23 12.72 -3.03
N PRO A 107 -1.32 11.84 -4.04
CA PRO A 107 -1.73 12.22 -5.39
C PRO A 107 -3.11 12.88 -5.49
N CYS A 108 -4.06 12.44 -4.66
CA CYS A 108 -5.47 12.84 -4.77
C CYS A 108 -5.90 13.94 -3.79
N ASP A 109 -4.97 14.56 -3.06
CA ASP A 109 -5.23 15.69 -2.15
C ASP A 109 -4.98 17.06 -2.82
N GLY A 110 -5.22 17.16 -4.14
CA GLY A 110 -4.85 18.29 -4.99
C GLY A 110 -5.14 19.70 -4.42
N GLY A 111 -4.16 20.26 -3.69
CA GLY A 111 -4.09 21.68 -3.32
C GLY A 111 -5.02 22.15 -2.19
N GLN A 112 -5.70 21.28 -1.47
CA GLN A 112 -6.56 21.70 -0.36
C GLN A 112 -5.75 21.83 0.93
N TRP A 113 -5.60 23.07 1.41
CA TRP A 113 -4.86 23.49 2.60
C TRP A 113 -5.40 22.96 3.94
N ASP A 114 -6.26 21.93 3.92
CA ASP A 114 -6.89 21.35 5.10
C ASP A 114 -6.86 19.82 5.04
N THR A 115 -5.66 19.25 5.09
CA THR A 115 -5.32 18.17 6.03
C THR A 115 -3.82 17.93 5.94
N PRO A 116 -3.00 18.70 6.69
CA PRO A 116 -1.65 18.26 6.91
C PRO A 116 -1.81 17.01 7.78
N GLY A 117 -1.59 15.83 7.22
CA GLY A 117 -1.03 14.72 7.98
C GLY A 117 0.39 15.05 8.42
N GLY A 118 0.62 16.31 8.82
CA GLY A 118 1.83 17.08 8.76
C GLY A 118 2.84 16.39 9.63
N PHE A 119 3.57 15.50 8.99
CA PHE A 119 4.58 14.73 9.64
C PHE A 119 5.72 15.70 9.93
N PRO A 120 5.89 16.16 11.18
CA PRO A 120 6.64 17.38 11.48
C PRO A 120 8.16 17.15 11.48
N HIS A 121 8.59 15.96 11.08
CA HIS A 121 9.97 15.53 11.15
C HIS A 121 10.63 15.62 9.78
N GLY A 122 11.96 15.73 9.83
CA GLY A 122 12.85 15.68 8.68
C GLY A 122 14.23 15.27 9.15
N GLY A 123 15.13 15.03 8.21
CA GLY A 123 16.49 14.53 8.49
C GLY A 123 16.69 13.11 8.00
N THR A 124 17.75 12.46 8.45
CA THR A 124 18.13 11.11 8.02
C THR A 124 18.34 10.23 9.21
N ASN A 125 17.75 9.03 9.18
CA ASN A 125 18.03 7.99 10.15
C ASN A 125 19.25 7.17 9.70
N PRO A 126 20.09 6.71 10.64
CA PRO A 126 21.08 5.70 10.33
C PRO A 126 20.39 4.35 10.02
N PRO A 127 21.09 3.39 9.39
CA PRO A 127 20.48 2.12 8.95
C PRO A 127 19.77 1.34 10.05
N GLU A 128 20.29 1.36 11.27
CA GLU A 128 19.72 0.71 12.46
C GLU A 128 18.40 1.31 12.95
N CYS A 129 18.04 2.49 12.46
CA CYS A 129 16.78 3.18 12.73
C CYS A 129 15.84 3.16 11.53
N THR A 130 16.32 2.72 10.36
CA THR A 130 15.59 2.85 9.10
C THR A 130 14.67 1.65 8.89
N HIS A 131 13.37 1.88 8.69
CA HIS A 131 12.44 0.83 8.29
C HIS A 131 12.18 0.86 6.78
N VAL A 132 11.71 -0.26 6.25
CA VAL A 132 11.29 -0.38 4.85
C VAL A 132 10.01 -1.18 4.75
N LEU A 133 9.21 -0.84 3.76
CA LEU A 133 8.06 -1.63 3.32
C LEU A 133 8.48 -2.52 2.15
N PHE A 134 7.91 -3.71 2.08
CA PHE A 134 8.13 -4.65 1.00
C PHE A 134 6.83 -5.40 0.68
N GLY A 135 6.59 -5.64 -0.61
CA GLY A 135 5.44 -6.40 -1.08
C GLY A 135 5.63 -7.89 -0.79
N ILE A 136 4.65 -8.50 -0.12
CA ILE A 136 4.63 -9.94 0.17
C ILE A 136 3.79 -10.67 -0.87
N SER A 137 2.61 -10.13 -1.21
CA SER A 137 1.74 -10.70 -2.24
C SER A 137 0.79 -9.64 -2.83
N CYS A 138 0.38 -9.88 -4.07
CA CYS A 138 -0.73 -9.19 -4.72
C CYS A 138 -1.64 -10.23 -5.40
N SER A 139 -2.96 -10.06 -5.29
CA SER A 139 -3.94 -10.85 -6.03
C SER A 139 -5.08 -9.96 -6.52
N GLY A 140 -5.80 -10.40 -7.56
CA GLY A 140 -6.77 -9.58 -8.29
C GLY A 140 -6.16 -9.02 -9.59
N GLY A 141 -6.74 -9.37 -10.73
CA GLY A 141 -6.24 -8.96 -12.04
C GLY A 141 -6.80 -7.61 -12.48
N SER A 142 -5.96 -6.75 -13.06
CA SER A 142 -6.44 -5.62 -13.87
C SER A 142 -6.91 -6.15 -15.23
N PRO A 143 -8.09 -5.74 -15.74
CA PRO A 143 -8.44 -5.96 -17.13
C PRO A 143 -7.55 -5.06 -17.97
N GLN A 144 -6.55 -5.67 -18.61
CA GLN A 144 -5.75 -5.01 -19.64
C GLN A 144 -6.63 -4.81 -20.87
N GLY A 145 -6.61 -3.60 -21.47
CA GLY A 145 -7.17 -3.37 -22.81
C GLY A 145 -8.51 -2.64 -22.91
N ILE A 146 -8.99 -1.97 -21.86
CA ILE A 146 -10.09 -0.98 -21.98
C ILE A 146 -9.50 0.39 -21.68
N THR A 147 -9.65 1.34 -22.61
CA THR A 147 -9.15 2.72 -22.50
C THR A 147 -10.29 3.71 -22.24
N TRP A 148 -9.95 4.93 -21.81
CA TRP A 148 -10.96 6.00 -21.66
C TRP A 148 -11.66 6.35 -22.99
N TRP A 149 -10.99 6.16 -24.13
CA TRP A 149 -11.59 6.37 -25.44
C TRP A 149 -12.70 5.37 -25.75
N ASP A 150 -12.57 4.12 -25.28
CA ASP A 150 -13.62 3.11 -25.43
C ASP A 150 -14.89 3.52 -24.66
N VAL A 151 -14.72 4.09 -23.47
CA VAL A 151 -15.82 4.60 -22.62
C VAL A 151 -16.51 5.81 -23.23
N ALA A 152 -15.72 6.78 -23.72
CA ALA A 152 -16.25 8.05 -24.23
C ALA A 152 -17.01 7.91 -25.56
N VAL A 153 -16.55 7.03 -26.46
CA VAL A 153 -17.09 6.93 -27.82
C VAL A 153 -18.25 5.92 -27.92
N ASN A 154 -18.28 4.91 -27.04
CA ASN A 154 -19.22 3.78 -27.12
C ASN A 154 -20.25 3.75 -25.95
N TRP A 155 -20.42 4.88 -25.27
CA TRP A 155 -21.26 5.06 -24.07
C TRP A 155 -22.68 4.42 -24.15
N PRO A 156 -23.43 4.50 -25.27
CA PRO A 156 -24.74 3.84 -25.36
C PRO A 156 -24.66 2.29 -25.39
N ALA A 157 -23.62 1.72 -26.01
CA ALA A 157 -23.42 0.26 -26.09
C ALA A 157 -22.75 -0.29 -24.81
N LEU A 158 -21.93 0.53 -24.15
CA LEU A 158 -21.29 0.18 -22.88
C LEU A 158 -22.24 0.19 -21.71
N LEU A 159 -23.37 0.91 -21.71
CA LEU A 159 -24.39 0.73 -20.67
C LEU A 159 -24.98 -0.70 -20.68
N GLY A 160 -25.06 -1.35 -21.85
CA GLY A 160 -25.47 -2.75 -21.96
C GLY A 160 -24.39 -3.76 -21.53
N LEU A 161 -23.11 -3.45 -21.77
CA LEU A 161 -21.97 -4.29 -21.39
C LEU A 161 -21.46 -4.05 -19.95
N THR A 162 -21.64 -2.85 -19.38
CA THR A 162 -21.27 -2.51 -17.99
C THR A 162 -22.16 -3.22 -16.97
N VAL A 163 -23.37 -3.64 -17.37
CA VAL A 163 -24.26 -4.45 -16.53
C VAL A 163 -23.91 -5.94 -16.58
N LEU A 164 -23.35 -6.45 -17.69
CA LEU A 164 -23.16 -7.89 -17.91
C LEU A 164 -21.69 -8.38 -17.97
N GLY A 165 -20.69 -7.49 -18.02
CA GLY A 165 -19.31 -7.87 -18.36
C GLY A 165 -18.18 -7.32 -17.49
N GLN A 166 -18.47 -6.55 -16.43
CA GLN A 166 -17.41 -6.15 -15.49
C GLN A 166 -17.24 -7.24 -14.44
N ALA A 167 -16.20 -8.07 -14.62
CA ALA A 167 -15.71 -8.91 -13.54
C ALA A 167 -15.41 -8.01 -12.32
N ASP A 168 -15.78 -8.50 -11.14
CA ASP A 168 -15.43 -7.87 -9.88
C ASP A 168 -13.90 -7.89 -9.77
N ILE A 169 -13.28 -6.70 -9.70
CA ILE A 169 -11.84 -6.58 -9.50
C ILE A 169 -11.62 -6.29 -8.03
N ASN A 170 -11.29 -7.37 -7.31
CA ASN A 170 -10.97 -7.31 -5.91
C ASN A 170 -9.47 -7.48 -5.78
N LEU A 171 -8.77 -6.39 -5.47
CA LEU A 171 -7.34 -6.40 -5.27
C LEU A 171 -7.04 -6.68 -3.80
N GLN A 172 -6.09 -7.58 -3.55
CA GLN A 172 -5.59 -7.83 -2.20
C GLN A 172 -4.08 -7.67 -2.18
N PHE A 173 -3.59 -6.83 -1.28
CA PHE A 173 -2.16 -6.58 -1.11
C PHE A 173 -1.74 -6.92 0.31
N THR A 174 -0.69 -7.72 0.44
CA THR A 174 -0.02 -7.92 1.72
C THR A 174 1.33 -7.21 1.68
N ILE A 175 1.54 -6.30 2.61
CA ILE A 175 2.75 -5.49 2.75
C ILE A 175 3.39 -5.82 4.08
N GLY A 176 4.69 -6.08 4.08
CA GLY A 176 5.48 -6.23 5.29
C GLY A 176 6.21 -4.93 5.63
N LEU A 177 6.27 -4.59 6.92
CA LEU A 177 7.14 -3.55 7.46
C LEU A 177 8.23 -4.19 8.31
N GLY A 178 9.49 -3.81 8.11
CA GLY A 178 10.60 -4.31 8.91
C GLY A 178 11.81 -3.38 8.93
N LEU A 179 12.68 -3.58 9.93
CA LEU A 179 13.94 -2.85 10.02
C LEU A 179 14.84 -3.18 8.81
N LYS A 180 15.46 -2.16 8.21
CA LYS A 180 16.36 -2.28 7.06
C LYS A 180 17.48 -3.28 7.33
N GLY A 181 17.57 -4.32 6.50
CA GLY A 181 18.60 -5.37 6.63
C GLY A 181 18.22 -6.50 7.61
N SER A 182 17.01 -6.49 8.16
CA SER A 182 16.50 -7.61 8.96
C SER A 182 16.16 -8.83 8.09
N VAL A 183 16.43 -10.03 8.61
CA VAL A 183 16.05 -11.32 8.00
C VAL A 183 14.53 -11.44 7.83
N ARG A 184 13.74 -10.71 8.63
CA ARG A 184 12.26 -10.70 8.52
C ARG A 184 11.74 -10.03 7.25
N GLN A 185 12.59 -9.35 6.48
CA GLN A 185 12.29 -8.83 5.15
C GLN A 185 12.17 -9.93 4.08
N MET A 186 12.64 -11.15 4.37
CA MET A 186 12.93 -12.17 3.37
C MET A 186 11.72 -13.04 2.95
N PHE A 187 10.49 -12.66 3.31
CA PHE A 187 9.29 -13.42 2.93
C PHE A 187 8.62 -12.89 1.66
N GLY A 188 9.44 -12.49 0.68
CA GLY A 188 9.09 -12.53 -0.74
C GLY A 188 9.92 -13.63 -1.39
N THR A 189 9.30 -14.52 -2.17
CA THR A 189 9.92 -15.75 -2.71
C THR A 189 11.18 -15.54 -3.57
N GLU A 190 11.46 -14.32 -3.99
CA GLU A 190 12.58 -13.98 -4.90
C GLU A 190 13.86 -13.51 -4.18
N ASP A 191 13.78 -12.98 -2.95
CA ASP A 191 14.89 -12.22 -2.35
C ASP A 191 15.96 -13.07 -1.66
N ILE A 192 15.60 -14.24 -1.13
CA ILE A 192 16.53 -15.12 -0.44
C ILE A 192 17.64 -15.64 -1.38
N LEU A 193 17.27 -15.98 -2.62
CA LEU A 193 18.19 -16.46 -3.64
C LEU A 193 19.06 -15.32 -4.20
N ALA A 194 18.51 -14.11 -4.32
CA ALA A 194 19.23 -12.93 -4.77
C ALA A 194 20.32 -12.50 -3.78
N ILE A 195 20.04 -12.53 -2.47
CA ILE A 195 21.02 -12.18 -1.43
C ILE A 195 22.13 -13.25 -1.32
N ALA A 196 21.79 -14.54 -1.40
CA ALA A 196 22.77 -15.62 -1.41
C ALA A 196 23.75 -15.50 -2.59
N ARG A 197 23.24 -15.15 -3.78
CA ARG A 197 24.07 -14.91 -4.98
C ARG A 197 24.92 -13.65 -4.87
N THR A 198 24.39 -12.56 -4.33
CA THR A 198 25.11 -11.29 -4.18
C THR A 198 26.30 -11.40 -3.21
N LYS A 199 26.21 -12.32 -2.24
CA LYS A 199 27.31 -12.61 -1.29
C LYS A 199 28.16 -13.82 -1.68
N GLY A 200 27.93 -14.43 -2.85
CA GLY A 200 28.70 -15.56 -3.36
C GLY A 200 28.63 -16.82 -2.50
N GLN A 201 27.58 -16.99 -1.67
CA GLN A 201 27.49 -18.11 -0.75
C GLN A 201 26.45 -19.16 -1.22
N PRO A 202 26.81 -20.45 -1.27
CA PRO A 202 25.97 -21.50 -1.84
C PRO A 202 24.79 -21.92 -0.93
N SER A 203 24.70 -21.42 0.31
CA SER A 203 23.56 -21.71 1.19
C SER A 203 23.38 -20.69 2.31
N LEU A 204 22.12 -20.50 2.72
CA LEU A 204 21.69 -19.67 3.87
C LEU A 204 22.37 -20.02 5.18
N ARG A 205 22.78 -21.29 5.36
CA ARG A 205 23.36 -21.79 6.61
C ARG A 205 24.71 -21.15 6.94
N ALA A 206 25.52 -20.84 5.93
CA ALA A 206 26.79 -20.15 6.09
C ALA A 206 26.63 -18.65 6.45
N LEU A 207 25.44 -18.08 6.20
CA LEU A 207 25.14 -16.66 6.39
C LEU A 207 24.55 -16.36 7.78
N MET A 208 24.00 -17.37 8.46
CA MET A 208 23.33 -17.23 9.77
C MET A 208 24.13 -17.72 10.98
N HIS A 209 25.38 -18.19 10.82
CA HIS A 209 26.17 -18.80 11.90
C HIS A 209 25.37 -19.82 12.74
N LEU A 210 24.66 -20.75 12.06
CA LEU A 210 23.99 -21.92 12.65
C LEU A 210 24.65 -23.24 12.24
#